data_AF-A0AAN5CBU8-F1
#
_entry.id   AF-A0AAN5CBU8-F1
#
_cell.length_a   1.000
_cell.length_b   1.000
_cell.length_c   1.000
_cell.angle_alpha   90.00
_cell.angle_beta   90.00
_cell.angle_gamma   90.00
#
_symmetry.space_group_name_H-M   'P 1'
#
loop_
_entity.id
_entity.type
_entity.pdbx_description
1 polymer ?
#
loop_
_entity_poly.entity_id
_entity_poly.type
_entity_poly.pdbx_seq_one_letter_code
_entity_poly.pdbx_strand_id
1 'polypeptide(L)'
;LRSMEEKVKRSELMKREKEIVGETPENELKISPRWMVFEPTGNYTQPIRSTISVENLDEYPVAFCVRTKERHMPRFNLGYGILKEFESISFDVMIPPSNEWIKSEETIIGNHHKIVFENLRLPPGTSIPEDQKDRSLMGRQVFRTTQSCSSFIRLYTKSHLVLLPKK
;
A
#
# COMPACT_ATOMS: atom_id res chain seq x y z
N LEU A 1 -5.12 -39.04 20.79
CA LEU A 1 -4.79 -37.63 21.09
C LEU A 1 -3.50 -37.18 20.38
N ARG A 2 -2.31 -37.76 20.64
CA ARG A 2 -1.05 -37.41 19.93
C ARG A 2 -1.11 -37.47 18.38
N SER A 3 -1.79 -38.47 17.81
CA SER A 3 -1.95 -38.63 16.35
C SER A 3 -2.84 -37.55 15.67
N MET A 4 -3.80 -36.96 16.40
CA MET A 4 -4.60 -35.84 15.88
C MET A 4 -3.81 -34.53 15.92
N GLU A 5 -3.04 -34.29 16.98
CA GLU A 5 -2.18 -33.11 17.10
C GLU A 5 -1.07 -33.08 16.05
N GLU A 6 -0.48 -34.24 15.72
CA GLU A 6 0.51 -34.35 14.64
C GLU A 6 -0.11 -34.14 13.26
N LYS A 7 -1.33 -34.63 13.01
CA LYS A 7 -2.04 -34.39 11.74
C LYS A 7 -2.41 -32.91 11.58
N VAL A 8 -2.89 -32.27 12.65
CA VAL A 8 -3.20 -30.83 12.65
C VAL A 8 -1.93 -30.02 12.41
N LYS A 9 -0.85 -30.27 13.15
CA LYS A 9 0.45 -29.61 12.95
C LYS A 9 1.00 -29.80 11.54
N ARG A 10 0.90 -31.00 10.97
CA ARG A 10 1.37 -31.29 9.61
C ARG A 10 0.52 -30.60 8.55
N SER A 11 -0.79 -30.49 8.79
CA SER A 11 -1.70 -29.72 7.92
C SER A 11 -1.47 -28.21 8.00
N GLU A 12 -1.09 -27.69 9.17
CA GLU A 12 -0.71 -26.29 9.37
C GLU A 12 0.66 -25.99 8.75
N LEU A 13 1.62 -26.91 8.86
CA LEU A 13 2.92 -26.81 8.20
C LEU A 13 2.77 -26.76 6.68
N MET A 14 1.97 -27.67 6.11
CA MET A 14 1.68 -27.72 4.66
C MET A 14 0.87 -26.51 4.17
N LYS A 15 0.07 -25.87 5.05
CA LYS A 15 -0.57 -24.59 4.75
C LYS A 15 0.44 -23.45 4.71
N ARG A 16 1.38 -23.40 5.66
CA ARG A 16 2.47 -22.41 5.69
C ARG A 16 3.42 -22.54 4.50
N GLU A 17 3.70 -23.75 4.03
CA GLU A 17 4.53 -24.01 2.84
C GLU A 17 3.90 -23.45 1.54
N LYS A 18 2.60 -23.17 1.53
CA LYS A 18 1.91 -22.53 0.39
C LYS A 18 1.76 -21.03 0.53
N GLU A 19 2.14 -20.44 1.66
CA GLU A 19 2.03 -18.99 1.83
C GLU A 19 3.24 -18.30 1.21
N ILE A 20 2.97 -17.28 0.40
CA ILE A 20 4.02 -16.50 -0.24
C ILE A 20 4.62 -15.57 0.82
N VAL A 21 5.88 -15.81 1.15
CA VAL A 21 6.69 -14.92 1.99
C VAL A 21 7.47 -14.00 1.06
N GLY A 22 7.33 -12.69 1.25
CA GLY A 22 8.09 -11.70 0.49
C GLY A 22 9.56 -11.66 0.90
N GLU A 23 10.37 -11.06 0.05
CA GLU A 23 11.82 -10.88 0.24
C GLU A 23 12.20 -9.39 0.10
N THR A 24 13.46 -9.07 0.38
CA THR A 24 13.98 -7.71 0.21
C THR A 24 14.08 -7.37 -1.29
N PRO A 25 13.41 -6.30 -1.75
CA PRO A 25 13.64 -5.75 -3.09
C PRO A 25 15.00 -5.06 -3.20
N GLU A 26 15.47 -4.87 -4.43
CA GLU A 26 16.71 -4.13 -4.74
C GLU A 26 16.42 -2.64 -4.92
N ASN A 27 15.26 -2.29 -5.50
CA ASN A 27 14.89 -0.91 -5.75
C ASN A 27 13.66 -0.46 -4.92
N GLU A 28 13.69 0.82 -4.57
CA GLU A 28 12.48 1.52 -4.14
C GLU A 28 11.50 1.68 -5.31
N LEU A 29 10.20 1.66 -5.01
CA LEU A 29 9.18 1.99 -6.01
C LEU A 29 9.37 3.44 -6.49
N LYS A 30 9.15 3.67 -7.79
CA LYS A 30 9.08 5.03 -8.33
C LYS A 30 7.64 5.55 -8.21
N ILE A 31 7.51 6.70 -7.53
CA ILE A 31 6.22 7.32 -7.21
C ILE A 31 6.09 8.66 -7.91
N SER A 32 4.97 8.89 -8.59
CA SER A 32 4.68 10.16 -9.25
C SER A 32 3.21 10.58 -9.05
N PRO A 33 2.90 11.80 -8.60
CA PRO A 33 3.86 12.81 -8.15
C PRO A 33 4.41 12.50 -6.75
N ARG A 34 5.62 13.00 -6.46
CA ARG A 34 6.22 12.96 -5.11
C ARG A 34 5.60 13.98 -4.15
N TRP A 35 4.96 15.01 -4.70
CA TRP A 35 4.28 16.07 -3.97
C TRP A 35 2.90 16.27 -4.57
N MET A 36 1.88 16.13 -3.75
CA MET A 36 0.49 16.45 -4.09
C MET A 36 0.07 17.66 -3.28
N VAL A 37 -0.33 18.71 -4.00
CA VAL A 37 -0.82 19.95 -3.40
C VAL A 37 -2.29 20.08 -3.76
N PHE A 38 -3.12 20.22 -2.74
CA PHE A 38 -4.56 20.37 -2.89
C PHE A 38 -4.97 21.80 -2.52
N GLU A 39 -5.64 22.47 -3.46
CA GLU A 39 -6.23 23.79 -3.24
C GLU A 39 -7.57 23.66 -2.49
N PRO A 40 -8.00 24.70 -1.74
CA PRO A 40 -9.25 24.70 -0.98
C PRO A 40 -10.49 24.87 -1.88
N THR A 41 -10.66 24.01 -2.88
CA THR A 41 -11.83 24.03 -3.77
C THR A 41 -13.10 23.83 -2.94
N GLY A 42 -14.01 24.81 -3.00
CA GLY A 42 -15.21 24.82 -2.18
C GLY A 42 -14.91 24.75 -0.67
N ASN A 43 -13.79 25.33 -0.21
CA ASN A 43 -13.40 25.33 1.20
C ASN A 43 -13.29 23.92 1.82
N TYR A 44 -12.87 22.93 1.01
CA TYR A 44 -12.84 21.51 1.38
C TYR A 44 -14.19 20.89 1.72
N THR A 45 -15.31 21.55 1.41
CA THR A 45 -16.66 20.98 1.65
C THR A 45 -17.02 19.85 0.69
N GLN A 46 -16.25 19.69 -0.39
CA GLN A 46 -16.42 18.64 -1.37
C GLN A 46 -15.16 17.75 -1.42
N PRO A 47 -15.30 16.45 -1.75
CA PRO A 47 -14.15 15.58 -1.92
C PRO A 47 -13.25 16.07 -3.07
N ILE A 48 -11.95 16.11 -2.84
CA ILE A 48 -10.96 16.46 -3.88
C ILE A 48 -10.21 15.20 -4.28
N ARG A 49 -10.09 14.96 -5.59
CA ARG A 49 -9.43 13.77 -6.15
C ARG A 49 -8.17 14.16 -6.91
N SER A 50 -7.16 13.31 -6.81
CA SER A 50 -5.95 13.34 -7.63
C SER A 50 -5.55 11.89 -7.94
N THR A 51 -4.55 11.72 -8.77
CA THR A 51 -4.04 10.40 -9.16
C THR A 51 -2.56 10.30 -8.81
N ILE A 52 -2.16 9.13 -8.33
CA ILE A 52 -0.77 8.79 -8.06
C ILE A 52 -0.41 7.53 -8.83
N SER A 53 0.79 7.51 -9.42
CA SER A 53 1.36 6.35 -10.09
C SER A 53 2.45 5.71 -9.25
N VAL A 54 2.52 4.39 -9.36
CA VAL A 54 3.51 3.53 -8.71
C VAL A 54 4.10 2.63 -9.78
N GLU A 55 5.42 2.66 -9.89
CA GLU A 55 6.18 1.92 -10.89
C GLU A 55 7.22 1.03 -10.19
N ASN A 56 7.25 -0.23 -10.61
CA ASN A 56 8.30 -1.17 -10.25
C ASN A 56 9.53 -0.93 -11.13
N LEU A 57 10.70 -0.85 -10.52
CA LEU A 57 11.97 -0.69 -11.24
C LEU A 57 12.80 -1.98 -11.26
N ASP A 58 12.33 -3.02 -10.58
CA ASP A 58 13.01 -4.30 -10.51
C ASP A 58 12.67 -5.22 -11.70
N GLU A 59 13.60 -6.11 -12.04
CA GLU A 59 13.47 -7.20 -13.03
C GLU A 59 12.67 -8.40 -12.50
N TYR A 60 11.92 -8.21 -11.41
CA TYR A 60 11.07 -9.23 -10.81
C TYR A 60 9.80 -8.58 -10.24
N PRO A 61 8.74 -9.36 -10.02
CA PRO A 61 7.50 -8.83 -9.49
C PRO A 61 7.63 -8.45 -8.02
N VAL A 62 6.91 -7.37 -7.66
CA VAL A 62 6.89 -6.83 -6.30
C VAL A 62 5.45 -6.69 -5.80
N ALA A 63 5.23 -7.04 -4.54
CA ALA A 63 4.03 -6.63 -3.82
C ALA A 63 4.25 -5.23 -3.25
N PHE A 64 3.23 -4.37 -3.31
CA PHE A 64 3.24 -3.08 -2.64
C PHE A 64 2.06 -2.90 -1.69
N CYS A 65 2.23 -2.03 -0.68
CA CYS A 65 1.12 -1.52 0.13
C CYS A 65 1.26 -0.03 0.40
N VAL A 66 0.13 0.64 0.52
CA VAL A 66 0.01 2.08 0.77
C VAL A 66 -0.38 2.29 2.22
N ARG A 67 0.35 3.18 2.91
CA ARG A 67 0.12 3.52 4.31
C ARG A 67 0.15 5.02 4.54
N THR A 68 -0.68 5.46 5.45
CA THR A 68 -0.74 6.84 5.94
C THR A 68 -0.73 6.83 7.45
N LYS A 69 -0.23 7.91 8.05
CA LYS A 69 -0.34 8.10 9.51
C LYS A 69 -1.79 8.30 9.94
N GLU A 70 -2.53 9.10 9.17
CA GLU A 70 -3.94 9.38 9.40
C GLU A 70 -4.78 8.37 8.60
N ARG A 71 -5.46 7.44 9.28
CA ARG A 71 -6.17 6.32 8.62
C ARG A 71 -7.35 6.73 7.75
N HIS A 72 -7.91 7.92 8.00
CA HIS A 72 -9.12 8.38 7.31
C HIS A 72 -8.82 9.36 6.17
N MET A 73 -7.55 9.78 6.03
CA MET A 73 -7.15 10.80 5.07
C MET A 73 -5.64 10.71 4.75
N PRO A 74 -5.25 10.73 3.46
CA PRO A 74 -6.10 10.55 2.29
C PRO A 74 -6.72 9.15 2.19
N ARG A 75 -7.78 9.01 1.39
CA ARG A 75 -8.39 7.73 1.01
C ARG A 75 -7.86 7.27 -0.33
N PHE A 76 -7.73 5.96 -0.50
CA PHE A 76 -7.26 5.33 -1.74
C PHE A 76 -8.28 4.31 -2.23
N ASN A 77 -8.49 4.24 -3.53
CA ASN A 77 -9.22 3.11 -4.13
C ASN A 77 -8.37 1.83 -4.22
N LEU A 78 -7.03 1.96 -4.05
CA LEU A 78 -6.09 0.84 -4.05
C LEU A 78 -5.08 0.97 -2.89
N GLY A 79 -5.10 0.02 -1.96
CA GLY A 79 -4.19 0.01 -0.80
C GLY A 79 -3.10 -1.05 -0.84
N TYR A 80 -3.27 -2.08 -1.68
CA TYR A 80 -2.33 -3.18 -1.88
C TYR A 80 -2.34 -3.57 -3.35
N GLY A 81 -1.24 -4.12 -3.85
CA GLY A 81 -1.23 -4.68 -5.20
C GLY A 81 0.05 -5.43 -5.50
N ILE A 82 0.11 -6.01 -6.70
CA ILE A 82 1.30 -6.62 -7.28
C ILE A 82 1.63 -5.87 -8.57
N LEU A 83 2.90 -5.54 -8.74
CA LEU A 83 3.46 -5.03 -9.99
C LEU A 83 4.37 -6.11 -10.58
N LYS A 84 4.16 -6.42 -11.85
CA LYS A 84 5.10 -7.18 -12.68
C LYS A 84 6.39 -6.37 -12.89
N GLU A 85 7.36 -6.99 -13.52
CA GLU A 85 8.62 -6.36 -13.93
C GLU A 85 8.34 -5.09 -14.73
N PHE A 86 8.92 -3.96 -14.30
CA PHE A 86 8.77 -2.66 -14.96
C PHE A 86 7.32 -2.16 -15.13
N GLU A 87 6.36 -2.75 -14.42
CA GLU A 87 4.96 -2.36 -14.52
C GLU A 87 4.71 -1.07 -13.72
N SER A 88 3.87 -0.20 -14.30
CA SER A 88 3.37 1.00 -13.65
C SER A 88 1.85 0.98 -13.64
N ILE A 89 1.26 1.33 -12.49
CA ILE A 89 -0.17 1.53 -12.34
C ILE A 89 -0.45 2.91 -11.74
N SER A 90 -1.65 3.42 -11.98
CA SER A 90 -2.14 4.66 -11.40
C SER A 90 -3.45 4.42 -10.65
N PHE A 91 -3.64 5.12 -9.54
CA PHE A 91 -4.84 4.99 -8.73
C PHE A 91 -5.18 6.30 -8.01
N ASP A 92 -6.40 6.37 -7.49
CA ASP A 92 -6.99 7.62 -7.00
C ASP A 92 -6.62 7.86 -5.54
N VAL A 93 -6.25 9.11 -5.28
CA VAL A 93 -6.08 9.68 -3.94
C VAL A 93 -7.21 10.68 -3.74
N MET A 94 -7.98 10.49 -2.67
CA MET A 94 -9.12 11.34 -2.34
C MET A 94 -8.96 11.98 -0.97
N ILE A 95 -9.06 13.31 -0.94
CA ILE A 95 -9.26 14.08 0.28
C ILE A 95 -10.77 14.11 0.57
N PRO A 96 -11.22 13.53 1.70
CA PRO A 96 -12.63 13.57 2.05
C PRO A 96 -13.06 15.01 2.35
N PRO A 97 -14.36 15.31 2.28
CA PRO A 97 -14.88 16.62 2.64
C PRO A 97 -14.61 16.90 4.13
N SER A 98 -14.48 18.18 4.49
CA SER A 98 -14.01 18.62 5.80
C SER A 98 -14.94 18.27 6.95
N ASN A 99 -16.22 18.04 6.69
CA ASN A 99 -17.19 17.53 7.66
C ASN A 99 -16.93 16.06 8.06
N GLU A 100 -16.11 15.32 7.31
CA GLU A 100 -15.70 13.95 7.63
C GLU A 100 -14.34 13.89 8.34
N TRP A 101 -13.70 15.03 8.60
CA TRP A 101 -12.39 15.06 9.25
C TRP A 101 -12.52 14.87 10.76
N ILE A 102 -11.66 14.03 11.32
CA ILE A 102 -11.67 13.69 12.76
C ILE A 102 -10.98 14.78 13.59
N LYS A 103 -10.07 15.53 12.97
CA LYS A 103 -9.31 16.62 13.61
C LYS A 103 -9.79 17.97 13.06
N SER A 104 -9.49 19.05 13.79
CA SER A 104 -9.81 20.39 13.34
C SER A 104 -9.16 20.68 11.99
N GLU A 105 -9.82 21.53 11.20
CA GLU A 105 -9.33 21.96 9.90
C GLU A 105 -7.93 22.58 9.98
N GLU A 106 -7.67 23.44 10.97
CA GLU A 106 -6.35 24.02 11.23
C GLU A 106 -5.27 22.96 11.44
N THR A 107 -5.59 21.90 12.18
CA THR A 107 -4.67 20.78 12.42
C THR A 107 -4.43 20.01 11.13
N ILE A 108 -5.46 19.75 10.34
CA ILE A 108 -5.34 18.99 9.10
C ILE A 108 -4.56 19.80 8.05
N ILE A 109 -4.89 21.08 7.85
CA ILE A 109 -4.22 21.95 6.87
C ILE A 109 -2.79 22.26 7.30
N GLY A 110 -2.56 22.53 8.59
CA GLY A 110 -1.23 22.86 9.11
C GLY A 110 -0.27 21.67 9.17
N ASN A 111 -0.75 20.44 8.97
CA ASN A 111 0.09 19.24 9.00
C ASN A 111 0.63 18.87 7.63
N HIS A 112 1.88 18.41 7.63
CA HIS A 112 2.48 17.75 6.49
C HIS A 112 2.12 16.26 6.48
N HIS A 113 1.20 15.88 5.59
CA HIS A 113 0.76 14.51 5.44
C HIS A 113 1.75 13.71 4.59
N LYS A 114 1.99 12.45 4.99
CA LYS A 114 2.90 11.54 4.29
C LYS A 114 2.18 10.27 3.90
N ILE A 115 2.40 9.86 2.66
CA ILE A 115 1.99 8.58 2.12
C ILE A 115 3.25 7.74 1.98
N VAL A 116 3.22 6.55 2.56
CA VAL A 116 4.32 5.59 2.55
C VAL A 116 3.92 4.41 1.71
N PHE A 117 4.75 4.09 0.73
CA PHE A 117 4.65 2.91 -0.10
C PHE A 117 5.69 1.92 0.40
N GLU A 118 5.25 0.75 0.86
CA GLU A 118 6.14 -0.35 1.19
C GLU A 118 6.17 -1.32 0.01
N ASN A 119 7.33 -1.88 -0.33
CA ASN A 119 7.43 -2.97 -1.29
C ASN A 119 8.19 -4.19 -0.75
N LEU A 120 7.82 -5.35 -1.30
CA LEU A 120 8.39 -6.68 -1.05
C LEU A 120 8.59 -7.38 -2.39
N ARG A 121 9.74 -8.01 -2.59
CA ARG A 121 9.98 -8.89 -3.74
C ARG A 121 9.14 -10.15 -3.59
N LEU A 122 8.58 -10.65 -4.68
CA LEU A 122 7.96 -11.97 -4.69
C LEU A 122 9.01 -13.05 -5.04
N PRO A 123 8.90 -14.27 -4.48
CA PRO A 123 9.75 -15.38 -4.84
C PRO A 123 9.67 -15.73 -6.34
N PRO A 124 10.77 -16.21 -6.96
CA PRO A 124 10.76 -16.67 -8.34
C PRO A 124 9.68 -17.74 -8.61
N GLY A 125 9.04 -17.69 -9.78
CA GLY A 125 7.98 -18.64 -10.16
C GLY A 125 6.61 -18.37 -9.54
N THR A 126 6.46 -17.28 -8.78
CA THR A 126 5.15 -16.85 -8.26
C THR A 126 4.20 -16.52 -9.40
N SER A 127 3.04 -17.18 -9.45
CA SER A 127 1.97 -16.87 -10.42
C SER A 127 1.23 -15.59 -10.02
N ILE A 128 1.17 -14.62 -10.93
CA ILE A 128 0.54 -13.32 -10.69
C ILE A 128 -0.82 -13.29 -11.37
N PRO A 129 -1.91 -13.01 -10.64
CA PRO A 129 -3.23 -12.84 -11.23
C PRO A 129 -3.25 -11.70 -12.26
N GLU A 130 -4.07 -11.81 -13.31
CA GLU A 130 -4.24 -10.69 -14.25
C GLU A 130 -5.18 -9.61 -13.71
N ASP A 131 -6.16 -9.99 -12.89
CA ASP A 131 -7.15 -9.05 -12.34
C ASP A 131 -6.61 -8.26 -11.14
N GLN A 132 -6.92 -6.96 -11.12
CA GLN A 132 -6.42 -6.03 -10.09
C GLN A 132 -6.93 -6.36 -8.68
N LYS A 133 -8.16 -6.86 -8.54
CA LYS A 133 -8.73 -7.23 -7.24
C LYS A 133 -7.97 -8.42 -6.66
N ASP A 134 -7.69 -9.42 -7.48
CA ASP A 134 -6.95 -10.61 -7.06
C ASP A 134 -5.49 -10.28 -6.72
N ARG A 135 -4.84 -9.41 -7.51
CA ARG A 135 -3.52 -8.84 -7.16
C ARG A 135 -3.56 -8.11 -5.81
N SER A 136 -4.61 -7.34 -5.55
CA SER A 136 -4.77 -6.63 -4.27
C SER A 136 -4.91 -7.58 -3.08
N LEU A 137 -5.69 -8.65 -3.23
CA LEU A 137 -5.87 -9.68 -2.21
C LEU A 137 -4.57 -10.43 -1.95
N MET A 138 -3.87 -10.82 -3.01
CA MET A 138 -2.58 -11.49 -2.95
C MET A 138 -1.52 -10.61 -2.27
N GLY A 139 -1.39 -9.34 -2.69
CA GLY A 139 -0.48 -8.38 -2.05
C GLY A 139 -0.76 -8.26 -0.55
N ARG A 140 -2.02 -8.11 -0.14
CA ARG A 140 -2.40 -8.08 1.27
C ARG A 140 -1.97 -9.36 2.02
N GLN A 141 -2.13 -10.53 1.42
CA GLN A 141 -1.72 -11.80 2.01
C GLN A 141 -0.19 -11.87 2.17
N VAL A 142 0.58 -11.53 1.13
CA VAL A 142 2.05 -11.47 1.17
C VAL A 142 2.51 -10.58 2.32
N PHE A 143 1.94 -9.37 2.43
CA PHE A 143 2.29 -8.43 3.49
C PHE A 143 1.98 -8.94 4.90
N ARG A 144 0.88 -9.67 5.08
CA ARG A 144 0.46 -10.27 6.35
C ARG A 144 1.37 -11.44 6.75
N THR A 145 1.61 -12.37 5.83
CA THR A 145 2.48 -13.53 6.07
C THR A 145 3.90 -13.07 6.35
N THR A 146 4.45 -12.18 5.52
CA THR A 146 5.81 -11.66 5.69
C THR A 146 6.00 -10.97 7.03
N GLN A 147 5.03 -10.17 7.49
CA GLN A 147 5.08 -9.54 8.83
C GLN A 147 5.24 -10.54 9.97
N SER A 148 4.69 -11.75 9.81
CA SER A 148 4.79 -12.80 10.83
C SER A 148 6.12 -13.57 10.81
N CYS A 149 6.91 -13.43 9.73
CA CYS A 149 8.15 -14.17 9.51
C CYS A 149 9.40 -13.28 9.55
N SER A 150 9.34 -12.06 9.00
CA SER A 150 10.47 -11.14 8.93
C SER A 150 10.00 -9.69 8.69
N SER A 151 10.33 -8.78 9.62
CA SER A 151 9.91 -7.38 9.56
C SER A 151 10.89 -6.45 8.85
N PHE A 152 12.13 -6.87 8.59
CA PHE A 152 13.25 -5.99 8.16
C PHE A 152 13.58 -6.05 6.68
N ILE A 153 12.71 -6.63 5.85
CA ILE A 153 12.99 -6.92 4.43
C ILE A 153 12.21 -6.00 3.48
N ARG A 154 11.82 -4.80 3.92
CA ARG A 154 10.94 -3.89 3.15
C ARG A 154 11.69 -2.63 2.79
N LEU A 155 11.47 -2.13 1.57
CA LEU A 155 11.85 -0.78 1.18
C LEU A 155 10.64 0.15 1.27
N TYR A 156 10.93 1.44 1.45
CA TYR A 156 9.93 2.46 1.76
C TYR A 156 10.08 3.69 0.87
N THR A 157 9.11 3.93 0.02
CA THR A 157 9.05 5.16 -0.78
C THR A 157 8.04 6.13 -0.19
N LYS A 158 8.38 7.43 -0.11
CA LYS A 158 7.49 8.48 0.41
C LYS A 158 6.96 9.38 -0.71
N SER A 159 5.69 9.72 -0.60
CA SER A 159 5.04 10.85 -1.28
C SER A 159 4.43 11.79 -0.23
N HIS A 160 4.39 13.06 -0.56
CA HIS A 160 4.04 14.16 0.31
C HIS A 160 2.69 14.75 -0.10
N LEU A 161 1.85 15.04 0.88
CA LEU A 161 0.54 15.64 0.66
C LEU A 161 0.43 16.91 1.48
N VAL A 162 0.06 18.00 0.81
CA VAL A 162 -0.10 19.34 1.38
C VAL A 162 -1.47 19.86 1.01
N LEU A 163 -2.17 20.41 2.00
CA LEU A 163 -3.41 21.17 1.79
C LEU A 163 -3.09 22.64 1.95
N LEU A 164 -3.54 23.47 1.01
CA LEU A 164 -3.35 24.90 1.12
C LEU A 164 -4.41 25.53 2.05
N PRO A 165 -4.07 26.59 2.80
CA PRO A 165 -5.03 27.31 3.61
C PRO A 165 -6.12 27.95 2.74
N LYS A 166 -7.31 28.13 3.33
CA LYS A 166 -8.37 28.93 2.73
C LYS A 166 -7.89 30.37 2.59
N LYS A 167 -8.33 31.03 1.51
CA LYS A 167 -8.14 32.47 1.33
C LYS A 167 -9.16 33.26 2.15
#